data_AF-A0A2T2NYT0-F1
#
_entry.id   AF-A0A2T2NYT0-F1
#
_cell.length_a   1.000
_cell.length_b   1.000
_cell.length_c   1.000
_cell.angle_alpha   90.00
_cell.angle_beta   90.00
_cell.angle_gamma   90.00
#
_symmetry.space_group_name_H-M   'P 1'
#
loop_
_entity.id
_entity.type
_entity.pdbx_description
1 polymer ?
#
loop_
_entity_poly.entity_id
_entity_poly.type
_entity_poly.pdbx_seq_one_letter_code
_entity_poly.pdbx_strand_id
1 'polypeptide(L)'
;MAFLSSVESFLAFLMQGSFVLRWLGEVFGLRTATVDLTRTSIVDLREGLDKGYFSAKYLVKAYIKRIEELNPRVCAISQINPDALDIARERDEERKVGRSYGLLHGIPIVVKDLFLTTDKLESSNGCSGLSRARPKFEATTIGLLRDQGAILLGKTAAMQWANYRSPGQAPGGWSAVGGQCLAPYHENLDPSGSSSGSDVATSLGMAAASSGTETDGSLSSPAQRSCVVSLKPTVGLTSRHGVYPVSEWQDTVGVIAQTVKDAALVLTAIAAPDEEDPHTISDERDAEGNMRPPQGTDITQACRDNTLEGTRIAVPRHLLENEKNDVVDGAFDEALKQLENLGATIVDNVKFTEFDKDLSYSDADDWMISFRLGRRENMKRFLANYDVNPHGLHTLADVMNYTRDTLEEMNEKWGMKELEKCEELAKTYSIDSDEYRNSLNWRNRIGGQISELLSRSSTDMLVVPSSLDASANVGGCPTVGVPLEFFPENQAITTGRSSGLVTNGPRVPFGLMFVGKRWDDEKMISAAYAFEQASRVREKGQQIFSSDTKL
;
A
#
# COMPACT_ATOMS: atom_id res chain seq x y z
N MET A 1 -51.87 28.20 36.11
CA MET A 1 -50.81 28.53 35.13
C MET A 1 -49.68 29.32 35.79
N ALA A 2 -48.93 28.72 36.72
CA ALA A 2 -47.76 29.36 37.34
C ALA A 2 -46.68 28.36 37.80
N PHE A 3 -46.75 27.10 37.35
CA PHE A 3 -45.78 26.06 37.72
C PHE A 3 -45.08 25.42 36.50
N LEU A 4 -45.48 25.82 35.28
CA LEU A 4 -44.89 25.33 34.03
C LEU A 4 -43.85 26.29 33.43
N SER A 5 -43.72 27.53 33.94
CA SER A 5 -42.72 28.49 33.45
C SER A 5 -41.38 28.43 34.19
N SER A 6 -41.23 27.66 35.27
CA SER A 6 -40.00 27.63 36.07
C SER A 6 -39.06 26.46 35.76
N VAL A 7 -39.53 25.42 35.05
CA VAL A 7 -38.71 24.26 34.67
C VAL A 7 -38.02 24.48 33.33
N GLU A 8 -38.69 25.11 32.36
CA GLU A 8 -38.08 25.46 31.07
C GLU A 8 -36.98 26.53 31.23
N SER A 9 -37.13 27.48 32.16
CA SER A 9 -36.07 28.46 32.46
C SER A 9 -34.88 27.87 33.21
N PHE A 10 -35.06 26.78 33.97
CA PHE A 10 -33.96 26.11 34.68
C PHE A 10 -33.14 25.19 33.76
N LEU A 11 -33.79 24.53 32.79
CA LEU A 11 -33.12 23.73 31.76
C LEU A 11 -32.44 24.60 30.69
N ALA A 12 -32.99 25.78 30.37
CA ALA A 12 -32.34 26.75 29.48
C ALA A 12 -31.06 27.36 30.09
N PHE A 13 -30.96 27.46 31.42
CA PHE A 13 -29.77 27.96 32.12
C PHE A 13 -28.62 26.93 32.15
N LEU A 14 -28.94 25.63 32.13
CA LEU A 14 -27.92 24.55 32.08
C LEU A 14 -27.35 24.31 30.67
N MET A 15 -27.99 24.82 29.61
CA MET A 15 -27.52 24.68 28.22
C MET A 15 -26.63 25.83 27.73
N GLN A 16 -26.32 26.81 28.58
CA GLN A 16 -25.36 27.87 28.25
C GLN A 16 -24.24 27.89 29.28
N GLY A 17 -23.23 27.04 29.09
CA GLY A 17 -22.03 27.15 29.89
C GLY A 17 -21.04 26.01 29.66
N SER A 18 -19.98 26.31 28.92
CA SER A 18 -18.72 25.56 28.93
C SER A 18 -18.17 25.32 30.36
N PHE A 19 -18.71 26.01 31.37
CA PHE A 19 -18.35 25.91 32.77
C PHE A 19 -18.84 24.62 33.46
N VAL A 20 -20.02 24.09 33.13
CA VAL A 20 -20.56 22.88 33.79
C VAL A 20 -19.82 21.63 33.35
N LEU A 21 -19.45 21.56 32.06
CA LEU A 21 -18.59 20.51 31.51
C LEU A 21 -17.16 20.56 32.06
N ARG A 22 -16.63 21.76 32.31
CA ARG A 22 -15.30 21.96 32.89
C ARG A 22 -15.24 21.58 34.38
N TRP A 23 -16.29 21.89 35.13
CA TRP A 23 -16.41 21.55 36.54
C TRP A 23 -16.59 20.03 36.77
N LEU A 24 -17.37 19.35 35.92
CA LEU A 24 -17.48 17.88 35.95
C LEU A 24 -16.15 17.18 35.60
N GLY A 25 -15.37 17.74 34.67
CA GLY A 25 -14.05 17.22 34.31
C GLY A 25 -12.99 17.33 35.43
N GLU A 26 -13.05 18.39 36.24
CA GLU A 26 -12.12 18.60 37.37
C GLU A 26 -12.51 17.80 38.62
N VAL A 27 -13.80 17.55 38.85
CA VAL A 27 -14.29 16.81 40.03
C VAL A 27 -14.22 15.28 39.86
N PHE A 28 -14.36 14.77 38.63
CA PHE A 28 -14.38 13.32 38.36
C PHE A 28 -13.13 12.77 37.66
N GLY A 29 -12.13 13.59 37.34
CA GLY A 29 -10.92 13.13 36.63
C GLY A 29 -11.17 12.59 35.23
N LEU A 30 -12.37 12.79 34.67
CA LEU A 30 -12.73 12.38 33.32
C LEU A 30 -12.18 13.40 32.31
N ARG A 31 -10.89 13.27 31.98
CA ARG A 31 -10.42 13.75 30.68
C ARG A 31 -10.95 12.78 29.63
N THR A 32 -11.91 13.20 28.82
CA THR A 32 -12.18 12.53 27.55
C THR A 32 -10.95 12.69 26.68
N ALA A 33 -10.05 11.70 26.69
CA ALA A 33 -8.91 11.68 25.80
C ALA A 33 -9.43 11.47 24.38
N THR A 34 -9.34 12.51 23.55
CA THR A 34 -9.66 12.41 22.12
C THR A 34 -8.60 11.57 21.42
N VAL A 35 -9.02 10.57 20.64
CA VAL A 35 -8.15 9.67 19.90
C VAL A 35 -7.86 10.26 18.51
N ASP A 36 -6.57 10.36 18.15
CA ASP A 36 -6.11 10.89 16.87
C ASP A 36 -5.90 9.74 15.87
N LEU A 37 -6.81 9.62 14.90
CA LEU A 37 -6.80 8.55 13.89
C LEU A 37 -5.58 8.61 12.93
N THR A 38 -4.78 9.67 12.96
CA THR A 38 -3.53 9.75 12.18
C THR A 38 -2.32 9.12 12.88
N ARG A 39 -2.49 8.73 14.15
CA ARG A 39 -1.43 8.27 15.07
C ARG A 39 -1.82 7.05 15.90
N THR A 40 -3.07 6.64 15.87
CA THR A 40 -3.58 5.56 16.73
C THR A 40 -3.34 4.22 16.05
N SER A 41 -2.66 3.30 16.74
CA SER A 41 -2.36 1.97 16.22
C SER A 41 -3.61 1.07 16.18
N ILE A 42 -3.57 0.00 15.38
CA ILE A 42 -4.63 -1.01 15.35
C ILE A 42 -4.78 -1.67 16.72
N VAL A 43 -3.68 -1.85 17.45
CA VAL A 43 -3.70 -2.41 18.81
C VAL A 43 -4.48 -1.51 19.77
N ASP A 44 -4.23 -0.20 19.73
CA ASP A 44 -4.94 0.76 20.57
C ASP A 44 -6.43 0.85 20.19
N LEU A 45 -6.74 0.80 18.89
CA LEU A 45 -8.12 0.74 18.40
C LEU A 45 -8.84 -0.51 18.91
N ARG A 46 -8.18 -1.67 18.82
CA ARG A 46 -8.73 -2.95 19.29
C ARG A 46 -8.96 -2.93 20.80
N GLU A 47 -8.01 -2.41 21.57
CA GLU A 47 -8.14 -2.25 23.02
C GLU A 47 -9.31 -1.32 23.39
N GLY A 48 -9.47 -0.20 22.68
CA GLY A 48 -10.59 0.72 22.87
C GLY A 48 -11.95 0.08 22.61
N LEU A 49 -12.04 -0.78 21.58
CA LEU A 49 -13.25 -1.57 21.27
C LEU A 49 -13.54 -2.61 22.35
N ASP A 50 -12.51 -3.30 22.86
CA ASP A 50 -12.66 -4.35 23.88
C ASP A 50 -13.05 -3.77 25.25
N LYS A 51 -12.53 -2.58 25.59
CA LYS A 51 -12.91 -1.85 26.81
C LYS A 51 -14.23 -1.10 26.68
N GLY A 52 -14.82 -1.05 25.49
CA GLY A 52 -16.07 -0.33 25.23
C GLY A 52 -15.95 1.19 25.32
N TYR A 53 -14.74 1.74 25.14
CA TYR A 53 -14.54 3.20 25.08
C TYR A 53 -15.25 3.80 23.86
N PHE A 54 -15.29 3.05 22.78
CA PHE A 54 -16.11 3.32 21.61
C PHE A 54 -16.57 1.99 20.98
N SER A 55 -17.56 2.07 20.11
CA SER A 55 -18.05 0.93 19.32
C SER A 55 -17.44 0.94 17.92
N ALA A 56 -17.42 -0.20 17.23
CA ALA A 56 -16.98 -0.30 15.84
C ALA A 56 -17.85 0.59 14.94
N LYS A 57 -19.16 0.66 15.21
CA LYS A 57 -20.05 1.60 14.51
C LYS A 57 -19.63 3.06 14.70
N TYR A 58 -19.22 3.46 15.91
CA TYR A 58 -18.74 4.83 16.16
C TYR A 58 -17.39 5.08 15.49
N LEU A 59 -16.48 4.11 15.54
CA LEU A 59 -15.19 4.15 14.84
C LEU A 59 -15.37 4.32 13.32
N VAL A 60 -16.21 3.51 12.69
CA VAL A 60 -16.52 3.61 11.25
C VAL A 60 -17.14 4.96 10.90
N LYS A 61 -18.04 5.50 11.72
CA LYS A 61 -18.58 6.85 11.52
C LYS A 61 -17.49 7.92 11.55
N ALA A 62 -16.52 7.82 12.46
CA ALA A 62 -15.42 8.76 12.55
C ALA A 62 -14.55 8.72 11.28
N TYR A 63 -14.21 7.53 10.77
CA TYR A 63 -13.48 7.40 9.51
C TYR A 63 -14.28 7.90 8.30
N ILE A 64 -15.57 7.58 8.17
CA ILE A 64 -16.43 8.09 7.08
C ILE A 64 -16.47 9.62 7.10
N LYS A 65 -16.70 10.23 8.26
CA LYS A 65 -16.73 11.70 8.39
C LYS A 65 -15.39 12.33 7.98
N ARG A 66 -14.28 11.69 8.35
CA ARG A 66 -12.95 12.13 7.96
C ARG A 66 -12.70 12.00 6.45
N ILE A 67 -13.21 10.94 5.82
CA ILE A 67 -13.22 10.79 4.36
C ILE A 67 -14.03 11.93 3.72
N GLU A 68 -15.23 12.23 4.23
CA GLU A 68 -16.07 13.33 3.71
C GLU A 68 -15.37 14.70 3.79
N GLU A 69 -14.62 14.97 4.86
CA GLU A 69 -13.90 16.23 5.08
C GLU A 69 -12.67 16.39 4.16
N LEU A 70 -11.97 15.28 3.88
CA LEU A 70 -10.64 15.32 3.25
C LEU A 70 -10.65 14.86 1.79
N ASN A 71 -11.41 13.82 1.45
CA ASN A 71 -11.37 13.17 0.14
C ASN A 71 -11.70 14.11 -1.04
N PRO A 72 -12.62 15.10 -0.92
CA PRO A 72 -12.86 16.07 -1.99
C PRO A 72 -11.61 16.88 -2.41
N ARG A 73 -10.56 16.92 -1.57
CA ARG A 73 -9.32 17.65 -1.84
C ARG A 73 -8.18 16.76 -2.33
N VAL A 74 -8.24 15.45 -2.07
CA VAL A 74 -7.11 14.52 -2.28
C VAL A 74 -7.45 13.30 -3.13
N CYS A 75 -8.73 13.00 -3.36
CA CYS A 75 -9.21 11.90 -4.21
C CYS A 75 -8.55 10.53 -3.92
N ALA A 76 -8.43 10.18 -2.64
CA ALA A 76 -7.77 8.96 -2.18
C ALA A 76 -8.73 7.75 -2.11
N ILE A 77 -10.00 7.98 -1.79
CA ILE A 77 -11.07 6.97 -1.71
C ILE A 77 -11.94 7.08 -2.97
N SER A 78 -12.04 6.00 -3.74
CA SER A 78 -12.92 5.93 -4.91
C SER A 78 -14.35 5.55 -4.53
N GLN A 79 -14.51 4.71 -3.50
CA GLN A 79 -15.81 4.20 -3.06
C GLN A 79 -15.84 3.98 -1.56
N ILE A 80 -16.95 4.33 -0.89
CA ILE A 80 -17.24 3.92 0.48
C ILE A 80 -18.23 2.76 0.42
N ASN A 81 -18.00 1.73 1.23
CA ASN A 81 -18.92 0.61 1.32
C ASN A 81 -20.25 1.07 1.95
N PRO A 82 -21.38 1.04 1.20
CA PRO A 82 -22.65 1.52 1.73
C PRO A 82 -23.16 0.70 2.92
N ASP A 83 -22.67 -0.53 3.09
CA ASP A 83 -23.06 -1.42 4.17
C ASP A 83 -22.09 -1.35 5.38
N ALA A 84 -21.03 -0.52 5.33
CA ALA A 84 -19.98 -0.45 6.36
C ALA A 84 -20.53 -0.22 7.78
N LEU A 85 -21.55 0.64 7.94
CA LEU A 85 -22.14 0.94 9.24
C LEU A 85 -22.97 -0.21 9.81
N ASP A 86 -23.59 -1.00 8.95
CA ASP A 86 -24.38 -2.17 9.35
C ASP A 86 -23.45 -3.32 9.72
N ILE A 87 -22.41 -3.56 8.91
CA ILE A 87 -21.33 -4.51 9.22
C ILE A 87 -20.68 -4.13 10.57
N ALA A 88 -20.40 -2.85 10.80
CA ALA A 88 -19.81 -2.40 12.07
C ALA A 88 -20.71 -2.69 13.27
N ARG A 89 -22.02 -2.50 13.13
CA ARG A 89 -22.99 -2.86 14.16
C ARG A 89 -22.99 -4.37 14.43
N GLU A 90 -22.88 -5.19 13.39
CA GLU A 90 -22.79 -6.65 13.55
C GLU A 90 -21.53 -7.06 14.32
N ARG A 91 -20.37 -6.47 14.00
CA ARG A 91 -19.12 -6.68 14.77
C ARG A 91 -19.27 -6.30 16.24
N ASP A 92 -20.04 -5.25 16.54
CA ASP A 92 -20.35 -4.85 17.91
C ASP A 92 -21.26 -5.85 18.64
N GLU A 93 -22.31 -6.35 17.99
CA GLU A 93 -23.20 -7.35 18.59
C GLU A 93 -22.50 -8.68 18.86
N GLU A 94 -21.63 -9.11 17.93
CA GLU A 94 -20.78 -10.29 18.13
C GLU A 94 -19.87 -10.12 19.34
N ARG A 95 -19.22 -8.95 19.48
CA ARG A 95 -18.34 -8.65 20.60
C ARG A 95 -19.09 -8.72 21.94
N LYS A 96 -20.33 -8.20 21.99
CA LYS A 96 -21.18 -8.26 23.21
C LYS A 96 -21.49 -9.68 23.67
N VAL A 97 -21.60 -10.63 22.75
CA VAL A 97 -21.85 -12.06 23.08
C VAL A 97 -20.57 -12.88 23.17
N GLY A 98 -19.41 -12.22 23.26
CA GLY A 98 -18.10 -12.88 23.42
C GLY A 98 -17.56 -13.53 22.14
N ARG A 99 -18.08 -13.17 20.96
CA ARG A 99 -17.55 -13.62 19.67
C ARG A 99 -16.61 -12.56 19.10
N SER A 100 -15.36 -12.96 18.86
CA SER A 100 -14.33 -12.14 18.22
C SER A 100 -13.57 -12.99 17.21
N TYR A 101 -13.43 -12.50 15.98
CA TYR A 101 -12.85 -13.24 14.87
C TYR A 101 -11.34 -13.06 14.68
N GLY A 102 -10.72 -12.15 15.44
CA GLY A 102 -9.28 -11.93 15.37
C GLY A 102 -8.86 -10.56 15.90
N LEU A 103 -7.61 -10.19 15.64
CA LEU A 103 -7.05 -8.89 16.01
C LEU A 103 -7.64 -7.74 15.17
N LEU A 104 -8.27 -8.05 14.03
CA LEU A 104 -8.93 -7.06 13.17
C LEU A 104 -10.44 -6.95 13.41
N HIS A 105 -10.99 -7.62 14.44
CA HIS A 105 -12.44 -7.64 14.70
C HIS A 105 -13.02 -6.25 14.98
N GLY A 106 -13.71 -5.67 13.99
CA GLY A 106 -14.28 -4.32 14.04
C GLY A 106 -13.34 -3.20 13.58
N ILE A 107 -12.18 -3.53 13.01
CA ILE A 107 -11.19 -2.57 12.50
C ILE A 107 -11.51 -2.22 11.03
N PRO A 108 -11.65 -0.92 10.68
CA PRO A 108 -11.92 -0.52 9.30
C PRO A 108 -10.65 -0.47 8.44
N ILE A 109 -10.69 -1.19 7.32
CA ILE A 109 -9.63 -1.32 6.32
C ILE A 109 -10.16 -0.88 4.97
N VAL A 110 -9.34 -0.20 4.17
CA VAL A 110 -9.62 0.09 2.76
C VAL A 110 -8.69 -0.71 1.86
N VAL A 111 -9.12 -1.01 0.63
CA VAL A 111 -8.30 -1.78 -0.31
C VAL A 111 -8.24 -1.10 -1.65
N LYS A 112 -7.13 -1.27 -2.36
CA LYS A 112 -6.96 -0.76 -3.73
C LYS A 112 -8.10 -1.19 -4.64
N ASP A 113 -8.53 -0.34 -5.56
CA ASP A 113 -9.52 -0.70 -6.59
C ASP A 113 -8.92 -1.59 -7.68
N LEU A 114 -8.33 -2.73 -7.27
CA LEU A 114 -7.84 -3.83 -8.11
C LEU A 114 -8.27 -5.20 -7.56
N PHE A 115 -8.91 -5.23 -6.40
CA PHE A 115 -9.39 -6.45 -5.74
C PHE A 115 -10.84 -6.67 -6.13
N LEU A 116 -11.18 -7.86 -6.62
CA LEU A 116 -12.56 -8.26 -6.84
C LEU A 116 -13.30 -8.38 -5.50
N THR A 117 -14.46 -7.74 -5.42
CA THR A 117 -15.41 -7.86 -4.29
C THR A 117 -16.78 -8.26 -4.81
N THR A 118 -17.52 -8.99 -3.99
CA THR A 118 -18.89 -9.45 -4.34
C THR A 118 -19.99 -8.70 -3.60
N ASP A 119 -19.62 -7.77 -2.71
CA ASP A 119 -20.55 -6.85 -2.07
C ASP A 119 -20.88 -5.65 -2.98
N LYS A 120 -21.39 -4.57 -2.39
CA LYS A 120 -21.78 -3.36 -3.14
C LYS A 120 -20.60 -2.46 -3.53
N LEU A 121 -19.36 -2.90 -3.33
CA LEU A 121 -18.18 -2.22 -3.85
C LEU A 121 -17.87 -2.70 -5.27
N GLU A 122 -17.81 -1.77 -6.21
CA GLU A 122 -17.40 -2.04 -7.59
C GLU A 122 -15.89 -2.32 -7.66
N SER A 123 -15.46 -3.11 -8.64
CA SER A 123 -14.05 -3.44 -8.89
C SER A 123 -13.68 -2.99 -10.29
N SER A 124 -13.24 -1.73 -10.42
CA SER A 124 -13.15 -1.03 -11.71
C SER A 124 -11.76 -1.03 -12.33
N ASN A 125 -10.71 -1.29 -11.54
CA ASN A 125 -9.31 -1.15 -11.98
C ASN A 125 -8.94 0.26 -12.43
N GLY A 126 -9.68 1.27 -11.94
CA GLY A 126 -9.58 2.65 -12.37
C GLY A 126 -10.13 2.91 -13.78
N CYS A 127 -10.71 1.91 -14.44
CA CYS A 127 -11.26 2.01 -15.79
C CYS A 127 -12.76 2.21 -15.74
N SER A 128 -13.25 3.27 -16.40
CA SER A 128 -14.68 3.59 -16.45
C SER A 128 -15.49 2.48 -17.12
N GLY A 129 -14.89 1.71 -18.04
CA GLY A 129 -15.54 0.60 -18.73
C GLY A 129 -15.83 -0.63 -17.86
N LEU A 130 -15.31 -0.65 -16.63
CA LEU A 130 -15.66 -1.65 -15.61
C LEU A 130 -16.53 -1.07 -14.48
N SER A 131 -17.00 0.18 -14.62
CA SER A 131 -18.00 0.73 -13.69
C SER A 131 -19.26 -0.13 -13.76
N ARG A 132 -19.83 -0.46 -12.59
CA ARG A 132 -20.98 -1.38 -12.44
C ARG A 132 -20.73 -2.81 -12.95
N ALA A 133 -19.48 -3.19 -13.20
CA ALA A 133 -19.13 -4.58 -13.44
C ALA A 133 -19.30 -5.39 -12.14
N ARG A 134 -19.77 -6.63 -12.26
CA ARG A 134 -19.99 -7.51 -11.11
C ARG A 134 -19.07 -8.73 -11.19
N PRO A 135 -18.10 -8.87 -10.27
CA PRO A 135 -17.24 -10.06 -10.19
C PRO A 135 -18.03 -11.33 -9.88
N LYS A 136 -17.52 -12.48 -10.34
CA LYS A 136 -18.03 -13.84 -10.06
C LYS A 136 -17.73 -14.31 -8.65
N PHE A 137 -16.61 -13.86 -8.12
CA PHE A 137 -16.07 -14.27 -6.82
C PHE A 137 -15.29 -13.10 -6.22
N GLU A 138 -14.94 -13.27 -4.96
CA GLU A 138 -14.19 -12.30 -4.17
C GLU A 138 -12.72 -12.72 -4.09
N ALA A 139 -11.81 -11.75 -4.06
CA ALA A 139 -10.40 -12.01 -3.87
C ALA A 139 -10.15 -12.74 -2.53
N THR A 140 -9.27 -13.75 -2.54
CA THR A 140 -8.99 -14.58 -1.36
C THR A 140 -8.57 -13.72 -0.17
N THR A 141 -7.71 -12.72 -0.39
CA THR A 141 -7.24 -11.80 0.65
C THR A 141 -8.35 -10.94 1.25
N ILE A 142 -9.41 -10.63 0.50
CA ILE A 142 -10.59 -9.93 1.04
C ILE A 142 -11.41 -10.86 1.93
N GLY A 143 -11.59 -12.11 1.51
CA GLY A 143 -12.22 -13.15 2.34
C GLY A 143 -11.49 -13.31 3.67
N LEU A 144 -10.16 -13.43 3.64
CA LEU A 144 -9.32 -13.55 4.84
C LEU A 144 -9.43 -12.33 5.78
N LEU A 145 -9.48 -11.10 5.25
CA LEU A 145 -9.73 -9.91 6.06
C LEU A 145 -11.09 -9.99 6.77
N ARG A 146 -12.14 -10.39 6.05
CA ARG A 146 -13.49 -10.55 6.62
C ARG A 146 -13.56 -11.65 7.66
N ASP A 147 -12.84 -12.76 7.44
CA ASP A 147 -12.73 -13.87 8.38
C ASP A 147 -12.02 -13.49 9.67
N GLN A 148 -11.16 -12.45 9.65
CA GLN A 148 -10.58 -11.85 10.86
C GLN A 148 -11.48 -10.77 11.50
N GLY A 149 -12.69 -10.58 10.98
CA GLY A 149 -13.67 -9.61 11.45
C GLY A 149 -13.37 -8.17 11.05
N ALA A 150 -12.48 -7.94 10.08
CA ALA A 150 -12.22 -6.60 9.56
C ALA A 150 -13.46 -6.05 8.84
N ILE A 151 -13.61 -4.73 8.89
CA ILE A 151 -14.67 -4.01 8.18
C ILE A 151 -14.05 -3.44 6.91
N LEU A 152 -14.46 -3.95 5.75
CA LEU A 152 -14.05 -3.39 4.48
C LEU A 152 -14.76 -2.05 4.25
N LEU A 153 -14.10 -0.95 4.64
CA LEU A 153 -14.66 0.40 4.65
C LEU A 153 -14.91 0.95 3.24
N GLY A 154 -14.09 0.55 2.27
CA GLY A 154 -14.18 1.08 0.92
C GLY A 154 -13.02 0.68 0.01
N LYS A 155 -13.03 1.26 -1.19
CA LYS A 155 -11.98 1.12 -2.20
C LYS A 155 -11.19 2.42 -2.33
N THR A 156 -9.88 2.32 -2.51
CA THR A 156 -9.00 3.47 -2.75
C THR A 156 -8.79 3.69 -4.25
N ALA A 157 -8.55 4.95 -4.63
CA ALA A 157 -8.16 5.29 -5.98
C ALA A 157 -6.83 4.58 -6.33
N ALA A 158 -6.85 3.83 -7.43
CA ALA A 158 -5.68 3.19 -8.01
C ALA A 158 -5.23 3.97 -9.25
N MET A 159 -3.94 3.94 -9.57
CA MET A 159 -3.55 4.26 -10.94
C MET A 159 -4.17 3.23 -11.87
N GLN A 160 -4.82 3.71 -12.92
CA GLN A 160 -5.58 2.86 -13.82
C GLN A 160 -4.72 1.72 -14.37
N TRP A 161 -5.25 0.49 -14.33
CA TRP A 161 -4.54 -0.74 -14.73
C TRP A 161 -3.16 -0.88 -14.06
N ALA A 162 -3.08 -0.50 -12.79
CA ALA A 162 -1.85 -0.51 -11.99
C ALA A 162 -0.69 0.27 -12.63
N ASN A 163 -0.97 1.42 -13.27
CA ASN A 163 -0.03 2.26 -14.03
C ASN A 163 0.39 1.70 -15.41
N TYR A 164 0.08 0.46 -15.74
CA TYR A 164 0.55 -0.19 -16.98
C TYR A 164 -0.28 0.15 -18.23
N ARG A 165 -1.04 1.25 -18.19
CA ARG A 165 -1.65 1.86 -19.37
C ARG A 165 -0.65 2.77 -20.13
N SER A 166 -0.04 3.70 -19.41
CA SER A 166 0.89 4.69 -19.97
C SER A 166 1.89 5.22 -18.93
N PRO A 167 2.80 4.36 -18.41
CA PRO A 167 3.81 4.75 -17.44
C PRO A 167 4.61 5.96 -17.89
N GLY A 168 4.82 6.93 -16.99
CA GLY A 168 5.57 8.16 -17.25
C GLY A 168 4.82 9.22 -18.07
N GLN A 169 3.63 8.91 -18.59
CA GLN A 169 2.76 9.90 -19.23
C GLN A 169 1.61 10.31 -18.31
N ALA A 170 0.83 9.35 -17.81
CA ALA A 170 -0.21 9.63 -16.82
C ALA A 170 0.43 10.03 -15.47
N PRO A 171 -0.10 11.04 -14.75
CA PRO A 171 0.32 11.38 -13.39
C PRO A 171 0.18 10.21 -12.42
N GLY A 172 1.03 10.17 -11.40
CA GLY A 172 0.82 9.29 -10.25
C GLY A 172 -0.57 9.50 -9.66
N GLY A 173 -1.26 8.42 -9.30
CA GLY A 173 -2.58 8.46 -8.68
C GLY A 173 -3.76 8.84 -9.58
N TRP A 174 -3.58 8.94 -10.90
CA TRP A 174 -4.69 9.21 -11.83
C TRP A 174 -5.42 7.93 -12.28
N SER A 175 -6.75 7.99 -12.32
CA SER A 175 -7.60 7.07 -13.08
C SER A 175 -8.91 7.72 -13.52
N ALA A 176 -9.60 7.13 -14.50
CA ALA A 176 -10.90 7.60 -14.97
C ALA A 176 -11.97 7.56 -13.87
N VAL A 177 -11.90 6.56 -12.97
CA VAL A 177 -12.88 6.36 -11.88
C VAL A 177 -12.50 7.13 -10.62
N GLY A 178 -11.22 7.09 -10.20
CA GLY A 178 -10.75 7.71 -8.96
C GLY A 178 -10.38 9.19 -9.08
N GLY A 179 -10.29 9.72 -10.31
CA GLY A 179 -9.78 11.08 -10.54
C GLY A 179 -8.27 11.17 -10.26
N GLN A 180 -7.81 12.36 -9.86
CA GLN A 180 -6.40 12.62 -9.56
C GLN A 180 -6.16 12.60 -8.05
N CYS A 181 -5.55 11.53 -7.54
CA CYS A 181 -5.11 11.47 -6.15
C CYS A 181 -3.94 12.45 -5.89
N LEU A 182 -3.85 13.06 -4.70
CA LEU A 182 -2.76 13.97 -4.31
C LEU A 182 -2.17 13.60 -2.95
N ALA A 183 -0.85 13.60 -2.82
CA ALA A 183 -0.18 13.28 -1.57
C ALA A 183 -0.24 14.42 -0.53
N PRO A 184 -0.23 14.12 0.78
CA PRO A 184 -0.70 15.07 1.79
C PRO A 184 0.35 16.04 2.35
N TYR A 185 1.57 16.09 1.79
CA TYR A 185 2.69 16.84 2.38
C TYR A 185 3.06 18.13 1.64
N HIS A 186 2.56 18.33 0.42
CA HIS A 186 2.76 19.55 -0.35
C HIS A 186 1.58 19.76 -1.30
N GLU A 187 1.29 21.01 -1.65
CA GLU A 187 0.22 21.32 -2.59
C GLU A 187 0.54 20.74 -3.97
N ASN A 188 -0.46 20.12 -4.63
CA ASN A 188 -0.30 19.44 -5.91
C ASN A 188 0.82 18.39 -5.94
N LEU A 189 1.13 17.76 -4.79
CA LEU A 189 2.15 16.73 -4.69
C LEU A 189 1.71 15.46 -5.41
N ASP A 190 2.56 15.00 -6.34
CA ASP A 190 2.40 13.71 -6.98
C ASP A 190 2.49 12.60 -5.91
N PRO A 191 1.45 11.75 -5.77
CA PRO A 191 1.44 10.68 -4.80
C PRO A 191 2.25 9.46 -5.24
N SER A 192 2.90 9.48 -6.41
CA SER A 192 3.41 8.32 -7.10
C SER A 192 2.29 7.28 -7.33
N GLY A 193 2.62 6.00 -7.41
CA GLY A 193 1.64 4.91 -7.50
C GLY A 193 2.27 3.57 -7.84
N SER A 194 1.49 2.53 -8.09
CA SER A 194 0.05 2.58 -8.42
C SER A 194 -0.93 2.53 -7.25
N SER A 195 -0.50 2.25 -6.01
CA SER A 195 -1.37 2.18 -4.81
C SER A 195 -1.68 3.53 -4.16
N SER A 196 -1.61 4.62 -4.93
CA SER A 196 -1.64 6.02 -4.48
C SER A 196 -2.73 6.34 -3.45
N GLY A 197 -3.97 5.94 -3.71
CA GLY A 197 -5.08 6.20 -2.78
C GLY A 197 -4.95 5.43 -1.46
N SER A 198 -4.38 4.23 -1.48
CA SER A 198 -4.14 3.43 -0.27
C SER A 198 -3.14 4.13 0.66
N ASP A 199 -2.06 4.67 0.11
CA ASP A 199 -1.04 5.40 0.85
C ASP A 199 -1.57 6.73 1.42
N VAL A 200 -2.26 7.51 0.59
CA VAL A 200 -2.83 8.79 1.01
C VAL A 200 -3.93 8.59 2.06
N ALA A 201 -4.81 7.60 1.88
CA ALA A 201 -5.86 7.29 2.84
C ALA A 201 -5.30 6.85 4.20
N THR A 202 -4.29 5.96 4.21
CA THR A 202 -3.62 5.54 5.44
C THR A 202 -2.90 6.71 6.12
N SER A 203 -2.19 7.53 5.33
CA SER A 203 -1.45 8.68 5.87
C SER A 203 -2.37 9.66 6.56
N LEU A 204 -3.48 10.01 5.91
CA LEU A 204 -4.48 10.95 6.42
C LEU A 204 -5.41 10.34 7.48
N GLY A 205 -5.25 9.07 7.85
CA GLY A 205 -6.12 8.41 8.84
C GLY A 205 -7.57 8.28 8.37
N MET A 206 -7.78 8.03 7.08
CA MET A 206 -9.10 7.71 6.50
C MET A 206 -9.49 6.23 6.68
N ALA A 207 -8.54 5.39 7.08
CA ALA A 207 -8.72 4.02 7.51
C ALA A 207 -7.62 3.67 8.53
N ALA A 208 -7.74 2.55 9.24
CA ALA A 208 -6.71 2.10 10.18
C ALA A 208 -5.45 1.59 9.45
N ALA A 209 -5.65 0.88 8.33
CA ALA A 209 -4.63 0.49 7.39
C ALA A 209 -5.28 0.24 6.02
N SER A 210 -4.45 -0.05 5.02
CA SER A 210 -4.93 -0.39 3.69
C SER A 210 -4.16 -1.54 3.07
N SER A 211 -4.81 -2.22 2.13
CA SER A 211 -4.14 -3.19 1.26
C SER A 211 -3.91 -2.60 -0.13
N GLY A 212 -2.74 -2.87 -0.68
CA GLY A 212 -2.33 -2.47 -2.02
C GLY A 212 -1.71 -3.64 -2.78
N THR A 213 -1.19 -3.34 -3.97
CA THR A 213 -0.52 -4.32 -4.81
C THR A 213 0.75 -3.73 -5.37
N GLU A 214 1.78 -4.58 -5.52
CA GLU A 214 3.02 -4.18 -6.17
C GLU A 214 3.48 -5.18 -7.22
N THR A 215 3.77 -4.64 -8.41
CA THR A 215 4.53 -5.29 -9.48
C THR A 215 5.96 -4.76 -9.54
N ASP A 216 6.11 -3.45 -9.34
CA ASP A 216 7.36 -2.68 -9.36
C ASP A 216 7.08 -1.35 -8.66
N GLY A 217 7.65 -1.14 -7.47
CA GLY A 217 7.50 0.05 -6.63
C GLY A 217 6.08 0.50 -6.25
N SER A 218 5.03 -0.22 -6.63
CA SER A 218 3.64 0.25 -6.55
C SER A 218 3.02 0.32 -5.15
N LEU A 219 3.70 -0.17 -4.12
CA LEU A 219 3.48 0.07 -2.69
C LEU A 219 4.56 1.01 -2.15
N SER A 220 5.85 0.71 -2.39
CA SER A 220 6.97 1.44 -1.78
C SER A 220 7.10 2.89 -2.28
N SER A 221 6.92 3.11 -3.58
CA SER A 221 7.00 4.41 -4.22
C SER A 221 5.90 5.37 -3.74
N PRO A 222 4.61 5.02 -3.69
CA PRO A 222 3.61 5.92 -3.10
C PRO A 222 3.71 6.06 -1.57
N ALA A 223 4.17 5.03 -0.85
CA ALA A 223 4.34 5.08 0.60
C ALA A 223 5.35 6.14 1.04
N GLN A 224 6.49 6.25 0.34
CA GLN A 224 7.47 7.31 0.64
C GLN A 224 6.88 8.72 0.45
N ARG A 225 5.98 8.92 -0.51
CA ARG A 225 5.32 10.22 -0.79
C ARG A 225 4.26 10.59 0.25
N SER A 226 3.75 9.58 0.94
CA SER A 226 2.69 9.70 1.93
C SER A 226 3.21 9.49 3.37
N CYS A 227 4.52 9.32 3.56
CA CYS A 227 5.16 9.13 4.87
C CYS A 227 4.47 8.01 5.70
N VAL A 228 4.26 6.86 5.06
CA VAL A 228 3.68 5.65 5.66
C VAL A 228 4.59 4.45 5.44
N VAL A 229 4.32 3.36 6.14
CA VAL A 229 5.03 2.09 5.98
C VAL A 229 4.39 1.30 4.85
N SER A 230 5.23 0.66 4.03
CA SER A 230 4.81 -0.32 3.03
C SER A 230 5.48 -1.67 3.30
N LEU A 231 4.69 -2.75 3.28
CA LEU A 231 5.15 -4.12 3.29
C LEU A 231 4.78 -4.77 1.96
N LYS A 232 5.80 -5.04 1.14
CA LYS A 232 5.67 -5.87 -0.05
C LYS A 232 6.23 -7.26 0.27
N PRO A 233 5.39 -8.27 0.51
CA PRO A 233 5.91 -9.55 0.92
C PRO A 233 6.59 -10.30 -0.25
N THR A 234 7.22 -11.42 0.06
CA THR A 234 7.68 -12.40 -0.93
C THR A 234 6.51 -12.77 -1.86
N VAL A 235 6.77 -12.85 -3.17
CA VAL A 235 5.75 -13.31 -4.13
C VAL A 235 5.40 -14.76 -3.80
N GLY A 236 4.13 -14.96 -3.43
CA GLY A 236 3.60 -16.23 -2.94
C GLY A 236 3.29 -16.27 -1.44
N LEU A 237 3.61 -15.23 -0.65
CA LEU A 237 3.18 -15.20 0.76
C LEU A 237 1.67 -14.91 0.90
N THR A 238 1.15 -14.06 0.03
CA THR A 238 -0.27 -13.66 -0.01
C THR A 238 -0.88 -14.08 -1.36
N SER A 239 -2.12 -14.56 -1.33
CA SER A 239 -2.83 -14.93 -2.55
C SER A 239 -3.15 -13.70 -3.40
N ARG A 240 -3.05 -13.89 -4.72
CA ARG A 240 -3.41 -12.91 -5.75
C ARG A 240 -4.68 -13.32 -6.50
N HIS A 241 -5.31 -14.42 -6.08
CA HIS A 241 -6.58 -14.83 -6.65
C HIS A 241 -7.63 -13.72 -6.47
N GLY A 242 -8.29 -13.36 -7.56
CA GLY A 242 -9.24 -12.25 -7.61
C GLY A 242 -8.63 -10.85 -7.52
N VAL A 243 -7.32 -10.70 -7.75
CA VAL A 243 -6.66 -9.39 -7.85
C VAL A 243 -6.18 -9.17 -9.28
N TYR A 244 -6.30 -7.95 -9.80
CA TYR A 244 -5.86 -7.64 -11.17
C TYR A 244 -4.37 -7.93 -11.36
N PRO A 245 -3.99 -8.89 -12.23
CA PRO A 245 -2.60 -9.29 -12.40
C PRO A 245 -1.96 -8.51 -13.56
N VAL A 246 -0.88 -7.81 -13.26
CA VAL A 246 0.08 -7.32 -14.26
C VAL A 246 1.05 -8.45 -14.61
N SER A 247 1.71 -9.04 -13.61
CA SER A 247 2.75 -10.06 -13.78
C SER A 247 2.65 -11.13 -12.70
N GLU A 248 2.38 -12.37 -13.11
CA GLU A 248 2.32 -13.53 -12.20
C GLU A 248 3.66 -13.77 -11.48
N TRP A 249 4.76 -13.23 -11.98
CA TRP A 249 6.09 -13.40 -11.39
C TRP A 249 6.43 -12.36 -10.33
N GLN A 250 5.82 -11.18 -10.39
CA GLN A 250 6.22 -10.04 -9.56
C GLN A 250 5.11 -9.55 -8.64
N ASP A 251 3.86 -9.75 -9.06
CA ASP A 251 2.71 -9.23 -8.33
C ASP A 251 2.61 -9.88 -6.97
N THR A 252 2.28 -9.05 -5.98
CA THR A 252 1.92 -9.48 -4.65
C THR A 252 0.92 -8.52 -4.01
N VAL A 253 0.11 -9.06 -3.09
CA VAL A 253 -0.76 -8.25 -2.23
C VAL A 253 0.05 -7.86 -1.00
N GLY A 254 0.20 -6.55 -0.82
CA GLY A 254 0.91 -5.98 0.32
C GLY A 254 0.04 -5.14 1.22
N VAL A 255 0.67 -4.57 2.23
CA VAL A 255 0.02 -3.79 3.28
C VAL A 255 0.66 -2.42 3.39
N ILE A 256 -0.18 -1.41 3.59
CA ILE A 256 0.24 -0.05 3.89
C ILE A 256 -0.38 0.36 5.23
N ALA A 257 0.46 0.78 6.18
CA ALA A 257 0.00 1.19 7.50
C ALA A 257 0.81 2.37 8.05
N GLN A 258 0.34 2.96 9.15
CA GLN A 258 1.03 4.06 9.82
C GLN A 258 2.28 3.60 10.58
N THR A 259 2.31 2.32 10.98
CA THR A 259 3.42 1.69 11.69
C THR A 259 3.78 0.34 11.09
N VAL A 260 5.04 -0.11 11.27
CA VAL A 260 5.49 -1.44 10.84
C VAL A 260 4.67 -2.54 11.51
N LYS A 261 4.33 -2.36 12.80
CA LYS A 261 3.55 -3.33 13.56
C LYS A 261 2.12 -3.46 13.06
N ASP A 262 1.45 -2.36 12.72
CA ASP A 262 0.11 -2.40 12.12
C ASP A 262 0.14 -3.07 10.74
N ALA A 263 1.20 -2.82 9.97
CA ALA A 263 1.35 -3.48 8.68
C ALA A 263 1.54 -5.00 8.83
N ALA A 264 2.35 -5.44 9.79
CA ALA A 264 2.56 -6.85 10.10
C ALA A 264 1.28 -7.54 10.62
N LEU A 265 0.44 -6.81 11.38
CA LEU A 265 -0.87 -7.30 11.87
C LEU A 265 -1.80 -7.65 10.73
N VAL A 266 -1.93 -6.74 9.76
CA VAL A 266 -2.77 -6.98 8.58
C VAL A 266 -2.14 -8.04 7.67
N LEU A 267 -0.82 -8.07 7.53
CA LEU A 267 -0.14 -9.09 6.73
C LEU A 267 -0.39 -10.50 7.29
N THR A 268 -0.33 -10.65 8.62
CA THR A 268 -0.66 -11.90 9.31
C THR A 268 -2.08 -12.37 9.00
N ALA A 269 -3.03 -11.44 8.87
CA ALA A 269 -4.41 -11.77 8.55
C ALA A 269 -4.61 -12.30 7.13
N ILE A 270 -3.76 -11.93 6.17
CA ILE A 270 -3.95 -12.23 4.74
C ILE A 270 -2.89 -13.20 4.16
N ALA A 271 -1.89 -13.58 4.95
CA ALA A 271 -0.87 -14.55 4.56
C ALA A 271 -1.40 -15.98 4.72
N ALA A 272 -1.70 -16.63 3.59
CA ALA A 272 -2.19 -18.00 3.56
C ALA A 272 -1.89 -18.68 2.21
N PRO A 273 -1.68 -20.02 2.21
CA PRO A 273 -1.71 -20.79 0.98
C PRO A 273 -3.10 -20.78 0.34
N ASP A 274 -3.13 -20.82 -0.98
CA ASP A 274 -4.34 -20.79 -1.81
C ASP A 274 -4.13 -21.63 -3.07
N GLU A 275 -4.94 -22.67 -3.25
CA GLU A 275 -4.88 -23.56 -4.42
C GLU A 275 -5.26 -22.82 -5.73
N GLU A 276 -6.00 -21.73 -5.64
CA GLU A 276 -6.35 -20.88 -6.79
C GLU A 276 -5.20 -19.92 -7.18
N ASP A 277 -4.14 -19.87 -6.37
CA ASP A 277 -2.90 -19.17 -6.66
C ASP A 277 -1.68 -20.08 -6.45
N PRO A 278 -1.22 -20.81 -7.49
CA PRO A 278 -0.14 -21.79 -7.38
C PRO A 278 1.16 -21.25 -6.79
N HIS A 279 1.46 -19.94 -6.90
CA HIS A 279 2.69 -19.38 -6.32
C HIS A 279 2.66 -19.37 -4.79
N THR A 280 1.49 -19.49 -4.17
CA THR A 280 1.35 -19.65 -2.72
C THR A 280 1.64 -21.07 -2.23
N ILE A 281 1.60 -22.04 -3.14
CA ILE A 281 1.93 -23.45 -2.87
C ILE A 281 3.40 -23.73 -3.21
N SER A 282 3.84 -23.32 -4.40
CA SER A 282 5.21 -23.53 -4.88
C SER A 282 5.62 -22.49 -5.91
N ASP A 283 6.88 -22.07 -5.89
CA ASP A 283 7.47 -21.16 -6.88
C ASP A 283 8.85 -21.70 -7.26
N GLU A 284 9.17 -21.73 -8.55
CA GLU A 284 10.45 -22.26 -9.05
C GLU A 284 11.67 -21.47 -8.57
N ARG A 285 11.47 -20.25 -8.06
CA ARG A 285 12.52 -19.40 -7.50
C ARG A 285 12.82 -19.71 -6.03
N ASP A 286 12.06 -20.62 -5.41
CA ASP A 286 12.30 -21.04 -4.03
C ASP A 286 13.56 -21.92 -3.99
N ALA A 287 14.67 -21.34 -3.53
CA ALA A 287 15.94 -22.05 -3.39
C ALA A 287 15.93 -23.07 -2.23
N GLU A 288 16.70 -24.14 -2.37
CA GLU A 288 16.92 -25.12 -1.29
C GLU A 288 17.41 -24.41 -0.01
N GLY A 289 16.63 -24.52 1.07
CA GLY A 289 16.95 -23.92 2.37
C GLY A 289 16.29 -22.56 2.66
N ASN A 290 15.64 -21.91 1.69
CA ASN A 290 14.75 -20.78 1.95
C ASN A 290 13.32 -21.31 2.08
N MET A 291 12.90 -21.59 3.32
CA MET A 291 11.61 -22.20 3.59
C MET A 291 10.52 -21.14 3.73
N ARG A 292 9.38 -21.39 3.08
CA ARG A 292 8.14 -20.66 3.33
C ARG A 292 7.81 -20.70 4.83
N PRO A 293 7.27 -19.61 5.41
CA PRO A 293 6.80 -19.65 6.78
C PRO A 293 5.70 -20.71 6.92
N PRO A 294 5.65 -21.45 8.04
CA PRO A 294 4.53 -22.36 8.31
C PRO A 294 3.18 -21.64 8.20
N GLN A 295 2.15 -22.37 7.77
CA GLN A 295 0.79 -21.83 7.74
C GLN A 295 0.37 -21.38 9.14
N GLY A 296 -0.21 -20.17 9.23
CA GLY A 296 -0.63 -19.58 10.50
C GLY A 296 0.50 -18.93 11.32
N THR A 297 1.68 -18.74 10.73
CA THR A 297 2.75 -17.92 11.34
C THR A 297 2.22 -16.53 11.69
N ASP A 298 2.38 -16.13 12.95
CA ASP A 298 2.06 -14.77 13.42
C ASP A 298 3.24 -13.84 13.11
N ILE A 299 3.20 -13.20 11.95
CA ILE A 299 4.26 -12.33 11.43
C ILE A 299 4.47 -11.10 12.34
N THR A 300 3.46 -10.72 13.15
CA THR A 300 3.59 -9.61 14.11
C THR A 300 4.65 -9.84 15.17
N GLN A 301 5.02 -11.10 15.38
CA GLN A 301 6.07 -11.49 16.32
C GLN A 301 7.46 -11.06 15.86
N ALA A 302 7.63 -10.62 14.60
CA ALA A 302 8.83 -9.92 14.17
C ALA A 302 8.97 -8.52 14.80
N CYS A 303 7.88 -7.89 15.24
CA CYS A 303 7.88 -6.55 15.84
C CYS A 303 8.08 -6.60 17.37
N ARG A 304 9.17 -7.23 17.81
CA ARG A 304 9.49 -7.42 19.24
C ARG A 304 10.68 -6.59 19.71
N ASP A 305 11.79 -6.67 18.97
CA ASP A 305 13.08 -6.14 19.40
C ASP A 305 13.35 -4.78 18.77
N ASN A 306 13.87 -3.85 19.58
CA ASN A 306 14.29 -2.52 19.12
C ASN A 306 15.82 -2.47 18.88
N THR A 307 16.41 -3.60 18.49
CA THR A 307 17.85 -3.78 18.26
C THR A 307 18.07 -4.53 16.96
N LEU A 308 19.24 -4.33 16.37
CA LEU A 308 19.77 -4.99 15.18
C LEU A 308 21.08 -5.75 15.50
N GLU A 309 21.34 -6.03 16.78
CA GLU A 309 22.56 -6.73 17.21
C GLU A 309 22.78 -8.02 16.41
N GLY A 310 23.96 -8.13 15.80
CA GLY A 310 24.34 -9.28 14.97
C GLY A 310 23.81 -9.25 13.54
N THR A 311 22.93 -8.31 13.18
CA THR A 311 22.43 -8.13 11.81
C THR A 311 23.51 -7.51 10.93
N ARG A 312 23.72 -8.06 9.74
CA ARG A 312 24.70 -7.56 8.76
C ARG A 312 23.97 -7.02 7.54
N ILE A 313 24.20 -5.76 7.19
CA ILE A 313 23.44 -5.06 6.15
C ILE A 313 24.36 -4.65 5.01
N ALA A 314 24.07 -5.09 3.79
CA ALA A 314 24.78 -4.67 2.59
C ALA A 314 24.28 -3.32 2.07
N VAL A 315 25.20 -2.51 1.54
CA VAL A 315 24.85 -1.24 0.88
C VAL A 315 25.33 -1.23 -0.58
N PRO A 316 24.42 -1.35 -1.56
CA PRO A 316 24.77 -1.40 -2.97
C PRO A 316 24.92 0.00 -3.60
N ARG A 317 25.95 0.75 -3.19
CA ARG A 317 26.17 2.17 -3.59
C ARG A 317 26.12 2.45 -5.09
N HIS A 318 26.53 1.50 -5.92
CA HIS A 318 26.50 1.62 -7.38
C HIS A 318 25.09 1.92 -7.93
N LEU A 319 24.03 1.44 -7.27
CA LEU A 319 22.65 1.73 -7.67
C LEU A 319 22.29 3.22 -7.50
N LEU A 320 22.86 3.88 -6.49
CA LEU A 320 22.58 5.28 -6.17
C LEU A 320 23.23 6.24 -7.17
N GLU A 321 24.26 5.80 -7.92
CA GLU A 321 25.01 6.66 -8.86
C GLU A 321 24.10 7.25 -9.95
N ASN A 322 23.04 6.53 -10.35
CA ASN A 322 22.08 6.98 -11.37
C ASN A 322 20.94 7.86 -10.81
N GLU A 323 20.79 7.93 -9.48
CA GLU A 323 19.72 8.67 -8.79
C GLU A 323 20.23 9.73 -7.79
N LYS A 324 21.48 10.16 -7.97
CA LYS A 324 22.16 11.09 -7.05
C LYS A 324 21.29 12.28 -6.65
N ASN A 325 21.15 12.44 -5.33
CA ASN A 325 20.44 13.55 -4.73
C ASN A 325 21.05 13.84 -3.36
N ASP A 326 21.79 14.95 -3.25
CA ASP A 326 22.58 15.27 -2.05
C ASP A 326 21.76 15.26 -0.75
N VAL A 327 20.47 15.60 -0.80
CA VAL A 327 19.58 15.57 0.37
C VAL A 327 19.25 14.13 0.78
N VAL A 328 18.88 13.31 -0.20
CA VAL A 328 18.54 11.89 0.04
C VAL A 328 19.79 11.09 0.41
N ASP A 329 20.90 11.30 -0.29
CA ASP A 329 22.18 10.64 -0.07
C ASP A 329 22.73 10.95 1.34
N GLY A 330 22.67 12.23 1.76
CA GLY A 330 23.08 12.63 3.10
C GLY A 330 22.20 12.06 4.21
N ALA A 331 20.88 12.01 4.00
CA ALA A 331 19.96 11.38 4.95
C ALA A 331 20.13 9.86 5.00
N PHE A 332 20.43 9.22 3.87
CA PHE A 332 20.72 7.80 3.80
C PHE A 332 21.99 7.44 4.56
N ASP A 333 23.08 8.23 4.41
CA ASP A 333 24.31 8.04 5.20
C ASP A 333 24.08 8.19 6.70
N GLU A 334 23.20 9.10 7.12
CA GLU A 334 22.82 9.23 8.53
C GLU A 334 21.97 8.04 9.01
N ALA A 335 21.11 7.50 8.15
CA ALA A 335 20.36 6.29 8.46
C ALA A 335 21.28 5.09 8.68
N LEU A 336 22.35 4.95 7.89
CA LEU A 336 23.34 3.87 8.08
C LEU A 336 23.99 3.96 9.47
N LYS A 337 24.35 5.15 9.94
CA LYS A 337 24.87 5.34 11.30
C LYS A 337 23.83 5.00 12.37
N GLN A 338 22.56 5.32 12.14
CA GLN A 338 21.49 4.93 13.06
C GLN A 338 21.33 3.41 13.12
N LEU A 339 21.43 2.71 11.98
CA LEU A 339 21.42 1.24 11.95
C LEU A 339 22.61 0.64 12.70
N GLU A 340 23.81 1.23 12.57
CA GLU A 340 24.98 0.84 13.38
C GLU A 340 24.76 1.05 14.88
N ASN A 341 24.17 2.18 15.27
CA ASN A 341 23.84 2.47 16.67
C ASN A 341 22.81 1.49 17.25
N LEU A 342 21.96 0.89 16.40
CA LEU A 342 21.05 -0.19 16.79
C LEU A 342 21.74 -1.55 16.88
N GLY A 343 23.03 -1.66 16.53
CA GLY A 343 23.83 -2.88 16.64
C GLY A 343 24.06 -3.62 15.32
N ALA A 344 23.62 -3.06 14.18
CA ALA A 344 23.90 -3.64 12.87
C ALA A 344 25.36 -3.45 12.48
N THR A 345 25.89 -4.37 11.66
CA THR A 345 27.16 -4.18 10.95
C THR A 345 26.86 -3.78 9.51
N ILE A 346 27.32 -2.58 9.11
CA ILE A 346 27.19 -2.13 7.72
C ILE A 346 28.36 -2.67 6.89
N VAL A 347 28.02 -3.37 5.80
CA VAL A 347 28.96 -3.82 4.77
C VAL A 347 28.74 -2.94 3.54
N ASP A 348 29.51 -1.86 3.45
CA ASP A 348 29.32 -0.84 2.42
C ASP A 348 29.97 -1.22 1.07
N ASN A 349 29.50 -0.58 -0.01
CA ASN A 349 30.00 -0.72 -1.38
C ASN A 349 29.96 -2.16 -1.93
N VAL A 350 28.98 -2.96 -1.53
CA VAL A 350 28.72 -4.26 -2.15
C VAL A 350 28.12 -4.01 -3.54
N LYS A 351 28.37 -4.89 -4.51
CA LYS A 351 27.88 -4.70 -5.89
C LYS A 351 27.11 -5.90 -6.38
N PHE A 352 26.11 -5.69 -7.23
CA PHE A 352 25.60 -6.77 -8.08
C PHE A 352 26.69 -7.20 -9.07
N THR A 353 26.62 -8.44 -9.56
CA THR A 353 27.70 -9.03 -10.37
C THR A 353 27.52 -8.83 -11.86
N GLU A 354 26.28 -8.67 -12.34
CA GLU A 354 26.02 -8.56 -13.79
C GLU A 354 25.42 -7.21 -14.22
N PHE A 355 25.08 -6.33 -13.28
CA PHE A 355 24.56 -5.00 -13.60
C PHE A 355 25.02 -3.93 -12.61
N ASP A 356 25.17 -2.71 -13.11
CA ASP A 356 25.58 -1.53 -12.35
C ASP A 356 24.42 -0.54 -12.13
N LYS A 357 23.18 -0.91 -12.46
CA LYS A 357 21.98 -0.07 -12.32
C LYS A 357 20.76 -0.90 -11.95
N ASP A 358 19.72 -0.27 -11.43
CA ASP A 358 18.44 -0.94 -11.20
C ASP A 358 17.80 -1.36 -12.54
N LEU A 359 17.47 -2.65 -12.67
CA LEU A 359 16.89 -3.26 -13.87
C LEU A 359 15.42 -3.67 -13.66
N SER A 360 14.71 -3.01 -12.76
CA SER A 360 13.30 -3.30 -12.47
C SER A 360 12.38 -3.12 -13.70
N TYR A 361 12.63 -2.08 -14.51
CA TYR A 361 11.87 -1.80 -15.73
C TYR A 361 12.71 -1.10 -16.82
N SER A 362 12.48 -1.45 -18.10
CA SER A 362 13.11 -0.79 -19.25
C SER A 362 12.22 -0.79 -20.49
N ASP A 363 12.27 0.27 -21.28
CA ASP A 363 11.41 0.42 -22.46
C ASP A 363 11.95 -0.28 -23.71
N ALA A 364 13.26 -0.53 -23.78
CA ALA A 364 13.97 -0.88 -25.02
C ALA A 364 14.54 -2.31 -25.04
N ASP A 365 14.27 -3.14 -24.03
CA ASP A 365 15.00 -4.39 -23.86
C ASP A 365 14.15 -5.64 -24.15
N ASP A 366 14.78 -6.64 -24.80
CA ASP A 366 14.18 -7.93 -25.15
C ASP A 366 13.73 -8.73 -23.91
N TRP A 367 14.31 -8.47 -22.74
CA TRP A 367 13.91 -9.14 -21.50
C TRP A 367 12.56 -8.66 -20.93
N MET A 368 11.90 -7.69 -21.58
CA MET A 368 10.51 -7.29 -21.28
C MET A 368 9.46 -8.08 -22.08
N ILE A 369 9.87 -8.95 -23.01
CA ILE A 369 8.94 -9.74 -23.84
C ILE A 369 8.00 -10.57 -22.96
N SER A 370 8.55 -11.31 -21.97
CA SER A 370 7.75 -12.16 -21.08
C SER A 370 6.73 -11.37 -20.26
N PHE A 371 7.15 -10.21 -19.76
CA PHE A 371 6.31 -9.31 -18.97
C PHE A 371 5.13 -8.78 -19.80
N ARG A 372 5.39 -8.29 -21.02
CA ARG A 372 4.34 -7.70 -21.88
C ARG A 372 3.40 -8.76 -22.45
N LEU A 373 3.91 -9.89 -22.92
CA LEU A 373 3.05 -10.97 -23.41
C LEU A 373 2.24 -11.61 -22.26
N GLY A 374 2.87 -11.81 -21.09
CA GLY A 374 2.19 -12.29 -19.89
C GLY A 374 1.05 -11.37 -19.48
N ARG A 375 1.31 -10.05 -19.38
CA ARG A 375 0.29 -9.05 -19.04
C ARG A 375 -0.93 -9.10 -19.97
N ARG A 376 -0.70 -9.27 -21.27
CA ARG A 376 -1.79 -9.38 -22.25
C ARG A 376 -2.71 -10.55 -21.92
N GLU A 377 -2.16 -11.72 -21.62
CA GLU A 377 -2.97 -12.88 -21.25
C GLU A 377 -3.57 -12.78 -19.86
N ASN A 378 -2.86 -12.18 -18.91
CA ASN A 378 -3.36 -11.90 -17.57
C ASN A 378 -4.61 -11.03 -17.61
N MET A 379 -4.61 -9.96 -18.42
CA MET A 379 -5.78 -9.11 -18.60
C MET A 379 -6.97 -9.89 -19.16
N LYS A 380 -6.76 -10.70 -20.19
CA LYS A 380 -7.82 -11.55 -20.77
C LYS A 380 -8.42 -12.51 -19.73
N ARG A 381 -7.57 -13.19 -18.95
CA ARG A 381 -8.01 -14.11 -17.88
C ARG A 381 -8.78 -13.36 -16.80
N PHE A 382 -8.29 -12.20 -16.38
CA PHE A 382 -8.93 -11.41 -15.34
C PHE A 382 -10.30 -10.86 -15.78
N LEU A 383 -10.42 -10.34 -17.00
CA LEU A 383 -11.68 -9.82 -17.54
C LEU A 383 -12.76 -10.92 -17.67
N ALA A 384 -12.38 -12.19 -17.74
CA ALA A 384 -13.31 -13.32 -17.72
C ALA A 384 -13.96 -13.55 -16.34
N ASN A 385 -13.51 -12.88 -15.27
CA ASN A 385 -14.01 -13.06 -13.90
C ASN A 385 -15.24 -12.20 -13.57
N TYR A 386 -15.81 -11.47 -14.54
CA TYR A 386 -17.02 -10.68 -14.35
C TYR A 386 -18.25 -11.40 -14.91
N ASP A 387 -19.33 -11.48 -14.11
CA ASP A 387 -20.66 -11.95 -14.53
C ASP A 387 -21.42 -10.85 -15.27
N VAL A 388 -21.28 -9.61 -14.80
CA VAL A 388 -21.79 -8.44 -15.49
C VAL A 388 -20.59 -7.63 -15.94
N ASN A 389 -20.50 -7.44 -17.25
CA ASN A 389 -19.48 -6.65 -17.91
C ASN A 389 -20.18 -5.65 -18.83
N PRO A 390 -20.55 -4.47 -18.33
CA PRO A 390 -21.48 -3.56 -19.02
C PRO A 390 -21.01 -3.12 -20.40
N HIS A 391 -19.69 -3.04 -20.59
CA HIS A 391 -19.07 -2.58 -21.83
C HIS A 391 -18.43 -3.72 -22.64
N GLY A 392 -18.62 -4.98 -22.23
CA GLY A 392 -18.15 -6.15 -22.98
C GLY A 392 -16.62 -6.23 -23.15
N LEU A 393 -15.86 -5.78 -22.14
CA LEU A 393 -14.40 -5.81 -22.18
C LEU A 393 -13.87 -7.22 -21.89
N HIS A 394 -13.38 -7.95 -22.89
CA HIS A 394 -12.91 -9.34 -22.71
C HIS A 394 -11.42 -9.52 -23.00
N THR A 395 -10.82 -8.57 -23.70
CA THR A 395 -9.44 -8.62 -24.17
C THR A 395 -8.74 -7.28 -24.01
N LEU A 396 -7.41 -7.28 -24.11
CA LEU A 396 -6.61 -6.05 -24.18
C LEU A 396 -7.04 -5.15 -25.35
N ALA A 397 -7.37 -5.74 -26.50
CA ALA A 397 -7.89 -5.01 -27.65
C ALA A 397 -9.23 -4.30 -27.36
N ASP A 398 -10.14 -4.95 -26.61
CA ASP A 398 -11.40 -4.30 -26.20
C ASP A 398 -11.14 -3.12 -25.27
N VAL A 399 -10.22 -3.26 -24.31
CA VAL A 399 -9.81 -2.17 -23.41
C VAL A 399 -9.20 -1.01 -24.21
N MET A 400 -8.34 -1.28 -25.20
CA MET A 400 -7.76 -0.25 -26.06
C MET A 400 -8.81 0.45 -26.94
N ASN A 401 -9.77 -0.30 -27.50
CA ASN A 401 -10.88 0.28 -28.27
C ASN A 401 -11.73 1.19 -27.38
N TYR A 402 -12.17 0.69 -26.23
CA TYR A 402 -12.95 1.47 -25.28
C TYR A 402 -12.22 2.73 -24.82
N THR A 403 -10.92 2.61 -24.53
CA THR A 403 -10.06 3.72 -24.12
C THR A 403 -9.97 4.81 -25.19
N ARG A 404 -9.93 4.44 -26.48
CA ARG A 404 -9.94 5.40 -27.59
C ARG A 404 -11.28 6.12 -27.73
N ASP A 405 -12.36 5.39 -27.56
CA ASP A 405 -13.70 5.86 -27.91
C ASP A 405 -14.43 6.57 -26.75
N THR A 406 -13.85 6.56 -25.55
CA THR A 406 -14.46 7.09 -24.31
C THR A 406 -13.73 8.32 -23.80
N LEU A 407 -14.46 9.42 -23.56
CA LEU A 407 -13.88 10.71 -23.15
C LEU A 407 -13.32 10.68 -21.71
N GLU A 408 -14.01 9.98 -20.81
CA GLU A 408 -13.62 9.81 -19.41
C GLU A 408 -12.25 9.14 -19.27
N GLU A 409 -11.87 8.32 -20.25
CA GLU A 409 -10.57 7.67 -20.31
C GLU A 409 -9.45 8.64 -20.68
N MET A 410 -9.74 9.85 -21.16
CA MET A 410 -8.76 10.90 -21.45
C MET A 410 -7.58 10.44 -22.33
N ASN A 411 -7.82 9.56 -23.29
CA ASN A 411 -6.76 8.96 -24.11
C ASN A 411 -5.92 9.98 -24.88
N GLU A 412 -6.52 11.07 -25.37
CA GLU A 412 -5.78 12.15 -26.03
C GLU A 412 -4.72 12.79 -25.12
N LYS A 413 -4.96 12.82 -23.81
CA LYS A 413 -4.06 13.42 -22.83
C LYS A 413 -3.04 12.40 -22.31
N TRP A 414 -3.52 11.23 -21.90
CA TRP A 414 -2.72 10.26 -21.15
C TRP A 414 -2.21 9.09 -21.97
N GLY A 415 -2.75 8.86 -23.16
CA GLY A 415 -2.35 7.79 -24.06
C GLY A 415 -2.58 6.39 -23.50
N MET A 416 -2.01 5.40 -24.19
CA MET A 416 -2.06 3.98 -23.83
C MET A 416 -0.85 3.20 -24.41
N LYS A 417 0.30 3.88 -24.54
CA LYS A 417 1.50 3.37 -25.24
C LYS A 417 1.94 1.99 -24.77
N GLU A 418 1.77 1.70 -23.48
CA GLU A 418 2.22 0.44 -22.90
C GLU A 418 1.27 -0.71 -23.26
N LEU A 419 -0.03 -0.45 -23.36
CA LEU A 419 -1.01 -1.40 -23.94
C LEU A 419 -0.73 -1.66 -25.42
N GLU A 420 -0.40 -0.62 -26.19
CA GLU A 420 -0.07 -0.74 -27.62
C GLU A 420 1.17 -1.63 -27.84
N LYS A 421 2.22 -1.49 -27.01
CA LYS A 421 3.40 -2.35 -27.08
C LYS A 421 3.09 -3.83 -26.81
N CYS A 422 2.15 -4.12 -25.90
CA CYS A 422 1.70 -5.49 -25.67
C CYS A 422 1.07 -6.11 -26.92
N GLU A 423 0.13 -5.40 -27.56
CA GLU A 423 -0.51 -5.88 -28.78
C GLU A 423 0.48 -5.97 -29.95
N GLU A 424 1.43 -5.03 -30.06
CA GLU A 424 2.44 -5.08 -31.10
C GLU A 424 3.38 -6.29 -30.95
N LEU A 425 3.87 -6.56 -29.74
CA LEU A 425 4.72 -7.73 -29.49
C LEU A 425 4.00 -9.04 -29.79
N ALA A 426 2.70 -9.12 -29.49
CA ALA A 426 1.88 -10.31 -29.75
C ALA A 426 1.68 -10.62 -31.25
N LYS A 427 2.06 -9.72 -32.16
CA LYS A 427 2.10 -9.99 -33.61
C LYS A 427 3.34 -10.79 -34.03
N THR A 428 4.40 -10.73 -33.23
CA THR A 428 5.71 -11.34 -33.55
C THR A 428 6.00 -12.56 -32.68
N TYR A 429 5.65 -12.50 -31.41
CA TYR A 429 6.00 -13.50 -30.40
C TYR A 429 4.75 -14.03 -29.69
N SER A 430 4.86 -15.22 -29.09
CA SER A 430 3.82 -15.82 -28.24
C SER A 430 4.40 -16.24 -26.89
N ILE A 431 3.53 -16.58 -25.93
CA ILE A 431 3.95 -17.09 -24.62
C ILE A 431 4.73 -18.42 -24.71
N ASP A 432 4.61 -19.11 -25.85
CA ASP A 432 5.30 -20.37 -26.13
C ASP A 432 6.61 -20.18 -26.91
N SER A 433 7.00 -18.95 -27.23
CA SER A 433 8.22 -18.68 -28.00
C SER A 433 9.48 -18.77 -27.15
N ASP A 434 10.63 -19.01 -27.80
CA ASP A 434 11.91 -19.08 -27.09
C ASP A 434 12.33 -17.71 -26.54
N GLU A 435 11.94 -16.62 -27.21
CA GLU A 435 12.16 -15.25 -26.73
C GLU A 435 11.39 -14.97 -25.44
N TYR A 436 10.16 -15.47 -25.31
CA TYR A 436 9.42 -15.39 -24.05
C TYR A 436 10.17 -16.13 -22.93
N ARG A 437 10.61 -17.38 -23.18
CA ARG A 437 11.35 -18.18 -22.20
C ARG A 437 12.68 -17.55 -21.82
N ASN A 438 13.44 -17.06 -22.80
CA ASN A 438 14.73 -16.38 -22.58
C ASN A 438 14.56 -15.09 -21.78
N SER A 439 13.53 -14.31 -22.12
CA SER A 439 13.16 -13.10 -21.37
C SER A 439 12.82 -13.44 -19.92
N LEU A 440 12.01 -14.47 -19.67
CA LEU A 440 11.65 -14.90 -18.32
C LEU A 440 12.87 -15.38 -17.51
N ASN A 441 13.71 -16.22 -18.11
CA ASN A 441 14.95 -16.70 -17.49
C ASN A 441 15.88 -15.54 -17.11
N TRP A 442 16.01 -14.53 -17.99
CA TRP A 442 16.80 -13.34 -17.70
C TRP A 442 16.24 -12.54 -16.54
N ARG A 443 14.92 -12.34 -16.47
CA ARG A 443 14.26 -11.70 -15.33
C ARG A 443 14.55 -12.46 -14.02
N ASN A 444 14.37 -13.77 -14.03
CA ASN A 444 14.68 -14.61 -12.87
C ASN A 444 16.15 -14.49 -12.45
N ARG A 445 17.09 -14.38 -13.42
CA ARG A 445 18.51 -14.16 -13.14
C ARG A 445 18.78 -12.81 -12.47
N ILE A 446 18.15 -11.73 -12.93
CA ILE A 446 18.24 -10.40 -12.31
C ILE A 446 17.84 -10.50 -10.83
N GLY A 447 16.66 -11.06 -10.56
CA GLY A 447 16.16 -11.23 -9.19
C GLY A 447 17.04 -12.13 -8.31
N GLY A 448 17.65 -13.17 -8.89
CA GLY A 448 18.57 -14.07 -8.21
C GLY A 448 19.84 -13.39 -7.68
N GLN A 449 20.21 -12.22 -8.23
CA GLN A 449 21.42 -11.52 -7.79
C GLN A 449 21.31 -10.94 -6.37
N ILE A 450 20.11 -10.72 -5.83
CA ILE A 450 19.95 -10.32 -4.43
C ILE A 450 20.49 -11.43 -3.51
N SER A 451 20.05 -12.67 -3.73
CA SER A 451 20.53 -13.81 -2.93
C SER A 451 22.03 -14.05 -3.13
N GLU A 452 22.53 -13.90 -4.36
CA GLU A 452 23.96 -14.01 -4.68
C GLU A 452 24.79 -12.94 -3.96
N LEU A 453 24.33 -11.68 -3.96
CA LEU A 453 24.96 -10.56 -3.29
C LEU A 453 25.01 -10.76 -1.78
N LEU A 454 23.89 -11.13 -1.16
CA LEU A 454 23.79 -11.37 0.28
C LEU A 454 24.71 -12.52 0.71
N SER A 455 24.72 -13.62 -0.04
CA SER A 455 25.59 -14.76 0.24
C SER A 455 27.08 -14.41 0.10
N ARG A 456 27.48 -13.68 -0.96
CA ARG A 456 28.89 -13.34 -1.20
C ARG A 456 29.44 -12.33 -0.19
N SER A 457 28.58 -11.43 0.29
CA SER A 457 28.95 -10.41 1.29
C SER A 457 28.75 -10.87 2.74
N SER A 458 28.21 -12.09 2.93
CA SER A 458 27.78 -12.61 4.22
C SER A 458 26.87 -11.63 4.96
N THR A 459 25.84 -11.13 4.29
CA THR A 459 24.87 -10.18 4.85
C THR A 459 23.46 -10.77 4.89
N ASP A 460 22.62 -10.23 5.75
CA ASP A 460 21.24 -10.70 5.96
C ASP A 460 20.24 -9.97 5.08
N MET A 461 20.55 -8.73 4.70
CA MET A 461 19.69 -7.85 3.90
C MET A 461 20.51 -6.75 3.22
N LEU A 462 19.89 -6.05 2.29
CA LEU A 462 20.40 -4.78 1.78
C LEU A 462 19.45 -3.63 2.13
N VAL A 463 20.01 -2.42 2.20
CA VAL A 463 19.24 -1.19 2.38
C VAL A 463 19.55 -0.19 1.27
N VAL A 464 18.50 0.50 0.81
CA VAL A 464 18.57 1.54 -0.23
C VAL A 464 17.55 2.63 0.08
N PRO A 465 17.71 3.86 -0.45
CA PRO A 465 16.61 4.82 -0.51
C PRO A 465 15.39 4.23 -1.23
N SER A 466 14.17 4.53 -0.77
CA SER A 466 12.93 3.98 -1.36
C SER A 466 12.60 4.52 -2.76
N SER A 467 13.43 5.41 -3.32
CA SER A 467 13.35 5.78 -4.75
C SER A 467 13.77 4.63 -5.66
N LEU A 468 14.56 3.68 -5.13
CA LEU A 468 15.00 2.46 -5.80
C LEU A 468 14.14 1.27 -5.39
N ASP A 469 14.05 0.24 -6.24
CA ASP A 469 13.49 -1.09 -5.90
C ASP A 469 14.64 -2.10 -5.63
N ALA A 470 15.85 -1.81 -6.11
CA ALA A 470 17.01 -2.71 -6.11
C ALA A 470 16.71 -4.05 -6.81
N SER A 471 15.79 -4.03 -7.78
CA SER A 471 15.30 -5.19 -8.52
C SER A 471 14.68 -6.29 -7.64
N ALA A 472 14.21 -5.94 -6.43
CA ALA A 472 13.58 -6.87 -5.49
C ALA A 472 12.25 -7.41 -6.02
N ASN A 473 11.49 -6.55 -6.69
CA ASN A 473 10.29 -6.91 -7.42
C ASN A 473 10.50 -8.06 -8.43
N VAL A 474 11.53 -8.00 -9.28
CA VAL A 474 11.82 -9.02 -10.32
C VAL A 474 12.14 -10.36 -9.66
N GLY A 475 12.86 -10.35 -8.53
CA GLY A 475 13.14 -11.56 -7.74
C GLY A 475 11.99 -12.06 -6.88
N GLY A 476 10.86 -11.34 -6.85
CA GLY A 476 9.77 -11.60 -5.92
C GLY A 476 10.21 -11.59 -4.45
N CYS A 477 11.26 -10.80 -4.14
CA CYS A 477 11.87 -10.71 -2.83
C CYS A 477 11.11 -9.73 -1.91
N PRO A 478 11.06 -9.92 -0.59
CA PRO A 478 10.31 -9.06 0.30
C PRO A 478 10.99 -7.69 0.46
N THR A 479 10.19 -6.63 0.53
CA THR A 479 10.66 -5.29 0.86
C THR A 479 9.80 -4.63 1.92
N VAL A 480 10.45 -3.83 2.78
CA VAL A 480 9.79 -3.01 3.79
C VAL A 480 10.27 -1.58 3.67
N GLY A 481 9.38 -0.67 3.24
CA GLY A 481 9.65 0.75 3.15
C GLY A 481 9.18 1.48 4.40
N VAL A 482 10.03 2.32 4.98
CA VAL A 482 9.71 3.17 6.13
C VAL A 482 10.06 4.64 5.85
N PRO A 483 9.37 5.61 6.46
CA PRO A 483 9.75 7.02 6.33
C PRO A 483 11.19 7.27 6.82
N LEU A 484 11.97 8.00 6.03
CA LEU A 484 13.36 8.33 6.35
C LEU A 484 13.53 9.78 6.78
N GLU A 485 13.12 10.73 5.94
CA GLU A 485 13.23 12.16 6.26
C GLU A 485 12.35 12.99 5.30
N PHE A 486 12.37 14.30 5.47
CA PHE A 486 11.70 15.27 4.61
C PHE A 486 12.70 16.20 3.92
N PHE A 487 12.39 16.61 2.69
CA PHE A 487 13.16 17.66 2.02
C PHE A 487 13.11 18.98 2.82
N PRO A 488 14.22 19.74 2.89
CA PRO A 488 14.30 20.96 3.69
C PRO A 488 13.41 22.08 3.14
N GLU A 489 13.13 23.08 3.97
CA GLU A 489 12.24 24.22 3.61
C GLU A 489 12.70 25.00 2.38
N ASN A 490 14.01 24.99 2.07
CA ASN A 490 14.59 25.66 0.91
C ASN A 490 14.70 24.76 -0.33
N GLN A 491 14.15 23.55 -0.31
CA GLN A 491 14.17 22.64 -1.45
C GLN A 491 13.47 23.29 -2.66
N ALA A 492 14.15 23.31 -3.80
CA ALA A 492 13.55 23.78 -5.04
C ALA A 492 12.39 22.88 -5.47
N ILE A 493 11.30 23.51 -5.92
CA ILE A 493 10.15 22.79 -6.46
C ILE A 493 10.49 22.26 -7.85
N THR A 494 10.31 20.96 -8.04
CA THR A 494 10.33 20.32 -9.37
C THR A 494 8.95 19.76 -9.68
N THR A 495 8.57 19.76 -10.96
CA THR A 495 7.27 19.25 -11.41
C THR A 495 7.42 18.20 -12.50
N GLY A 496 6.52 17.22 -12.51
CA GLY A 496 6.43 16.20 -13.55
C GLY A 496 6.10 16.84 -14.90
N ARG A 497 6.87 16.49 -15.95
CA ARG A 497 6.78 17.15 -17.27
C ARG A 497 5.39 17.01 -17.92
N SER A 498 4.76 15.84 -17.80
CA SER A 498 3.43 15.57 -18.39
C SER A 498 2.28 15.92 -17.43
N SER A 499 2.49 15.78 -16.13
CA SER A 499 1.45 15.94 -15.12
C SER A 499 1.28 17.38 -14.62
N GLY A 500 2.37 18.13 -14.54
CA GLY A 500 2.41 19.42 -13.84
C GLY A 500 2.35 19.31 -12.31
N LEU A 501 2.31 18.09 -11.76
CA LEU A 501 2.32 17.85 -10.31
C LEU A 501 3.72 18.02 -9.74
N VAL A 502 3.81 18.44 -8.48
CA VAL A 502 5.06 18.58 -7.74
C VAL A 502 5.67 17.20 -7.50
N THR A 503 6.91 17.00 -7.92
CA THR A 503 7.69 15.77 -7.70
C THR A 503 8.71 15.92 -6.59
N ASN A 504 9.26 17.11 -6.35
CA ASN A 504 10.05 17.43 -5.16
C ASN A 504 9.76 18.86 -4.73
N GLY A 505 9.90 19.13 -3.44
CA GLY A 505 9.66 20.45 -2.87
C GLY A 505 9.81 20.44 -1.35
N PRO A 506 9.61 21.60 -0.70
CA PRO A 506 9.70 21.71 0.76
C PRO A 506 8.82 20.70 1.48
N ARG A 507 9.34 20.05 2.53
CA ARG A 507 8.62 19.08 3.38
C ARG A 507 8.08 17.85 2.65
N VAL A 508 8.47 17.60 1.41
CA VAL A 508 8.11 16.35 0.72
C VAL A 508 8.85 15.19 1.40
N PRO A 509 8.17 14.12 1.83
CA PRO A 509 8.81 12.97 2.45
C PRO A 509 9.52 12.09 1.44
N PHE A 510 10.53 11.36 1.91
CA PHE A 510 11.17 10.24 1.23
C PHE A 510 11.50 9.11 2.22
N GLY A 511 11.81 7.93 1.71
CA GLY A 511 11.87 6.69 2.49
C GLY A 511 13.21 5.95 2.46
N LEU A 512 13.34 5.01 3.39
CA LEU A 512 14.37 3.97 3.45
C LEU A 512 13.70 2.62 3.19
N MET A 513 14.32 1.77 2.38
CA MET A 513 13.79 0.44 2.08
C MET A 513 14.77 -0.65 2.51
N PHE A 514 14.24 -1.63 3.24
CA PHE A 514 14.91 -2.88 3.58
C PHE A 514 14.52 -3.94 2.56
N VAL A 515 15.48 -4.67 2.03
CA VAL A 515 15.28 -5.69 0.99
C VAL A 515 15.94 -6.99 1.42
N GLY A 516 15.15 -8.06 1.45
CA GLY A 516 15.59 -9.38 1.84
C GLY A 516 15.70 -10.33 0.66
N LYS A 517 16.19 -11.53 0.90
CA LYS A 517 15.94 -12.66 -0.01
C LYS A 517 14.53 -13.22 0.21
N ARG A 518 14.03 -14.00 -0.74
CA ARG A 518 12.73 -14.69 -0.64
C ARG A 518 12.59 -15.40 0.72
N TRP A 519 11.42 -15.23 1.34
CA TRP A 519 11.00 -15.80 2.63
C TRP A 519 11.69 -15.24 3.88
N ASP A 520 12.52 -14.20 3.76
CA ASP A 520 13.06 -13.44 4.91
C ASP A 520 12.15 -12.26 5.33
N ASP A 521 10.85 -12.32 5.03
CA ASP A 521 9.86 -11.28 5.33
C ASP A 521 9.91 -10.82 6.80
N GLU A 522 9.91 -11.76 7.75
CA GLU A 522 9.97 -11.46 9.19
C GLU A 522 11.28 -10.73 9.58
N LYS A 523 12.41 -11.04 8.91
CA LYS A 523 13.67 -10.32 9.17
C LYS A 523 13.60 -8.88 8.68
N MET A 524 12.99 -8.65 7.51
CA MET A 524 12.83 -7.27 7.00
C MET A 524 11.89 -6.47 7.91
N ILE A 525 10.81 -7.08 8.38
CA ILE A 525 9.86 -6.48 9.31
C ILE A 525 10.55 -6.15 10.64
N SER A 526 11.34 -7.07 11.20
CA SER A 526 12.10 -6.84 12.43
C SER A 526 13.08 -5.68 12.28
N ALA A 527 13.81 -5.62 11.16
CA ALA A 527 14.79 -4.56 10.96
C ALA A 527 14.15 -3.18 10.77
N ALA A 528 13.09 -3.12 9.96
CA ALA A 528 12.31 -1.91 9.76
C ALA A 528 11.64 -1.44 11.06
N TYR A 529 11.12 -2.36 11.87
CA TYR A 529 10.52 -2.04 13.15
C TYR A 529 11.55 -1.40 14.11
N ALA A 530 12.73 -1.99 14.27
CA ALA A 530 13.78 -1.42 15.11
C ALA A 530 14.18 0.00 14.65
N PHE A 531 14.33 0.21 13.34
CA PHE A 531 14.63 1.52 12.76
C PHE A 531 13.47 2.52 12.97
N GLU A 532 12.22 2.11 12.76
CA GLU A 532 11.04 2.95 12.99
C GLU A 532 10.97 3.42 14.45
N GLN A 533 11.17 2.50 15.41
CA GLN A 533 11.09 2.81 16.83
C GLN A 533 12.18 3.80 17.28
N ALA A 534 13.36 3.74 16.65
CA ALA A 534 14.46 4.64 16.93
C ALA A 534 14.29 6.02 16.27
N SER A 535 13.80 6.07 15.04
CA SER A 535 13.79 7.28 14.21
C SER A 535 12.51 8.12 14.35
N ARG A 536 11.35 7.47 14.52
CA ARG A 536 10.01 8.08 14.67
C ARG A 536 9.72 9.20 13.67
N VAL A 537 10.21 9.06 12.43
CA VAL A 537 10.20 10.12 11.40
C VAL A 537 8.78 10.61 11.12
N ARG A 538 7.80 9.71 11.06
CA ARG A 538 6.40 10.04 10.79
C ARG A 538 5.83 11.06 11.80
N GLU A 539 6.27 11.02 13.06
CA GLU A 539 5.80 11.96 14.10
C GLU A 539 6.24 13.42 13.82
N LYS A 540 7.29 13.61 13.03
CA LYS A 540 7.82 14.92 12.61
C LYS A 540 7.07 15.50 11.40
N GLY A 541 6.32 14.67 10.68
CA GLY A 541 5.66 15.07 9.45
C GLY A 541 4.49 16.02 9.68
N GLN A 542 4.40 17.05 8.84
CA GLN A 542 3.28 17.99 8.83
C GLN A 542 2.46 17.86 7.55
N GLN A 543 1.29 17.25 7.67
CA GLN A 543 0.32 17.18 6.58
C GLN A 543 -0.32 18.55 6.34
N ILE A 544 -0.57 18.90 5.08
CA ILE A 544 -1.23 20.15 4.68
C ILE A 544 -2.77 20.03 4.63
N PHE A 545 -3.29 18.82 4.78
CA PHE A 545 -4.71 18.52 4.88
C PHE A 545 -5.00 18.05 6.31
N SER A 546 -5.94 18.71 6.98
CA SER A 546 -6.36 18.37 8.34
C SER A 546 -7.87 18.18 8.39
N SER A 547 -8.32 17.37 9.35
CA SER A 547 -9.73 17.12 9.62
C SER A 547 -9.99 17.37 11.10
N ASP A 548 -11.14 17.98 11.39
CA ASP A 548 -11.59 18.29 12.76
C ASP A 548 -12.18 17.07 13.47
N THR A 549 -12.36 15.97 12.74
CA THR A 549 -12.88 14.71 13.26
C THR A 549 -11.84 14.02 14.14
N LYS A 550 -12.21 13.82 15.41
CA LYS A 550 -11.49 13.04 16.42
C LYS A 550 -12.41 11.93 16.93
N LEU A 551 -11.82 10.83 17.39
CA LEU A 551 -12.55 9.71 17.99
C LEU A 551 -12.73 9.92 19.51
#